data_AF-A0A5Y3IAH0-F1
#
_entry.id   AF-A0A5Y3IAH0-F1
#
_cell.length_a   1.000
_cell.length_b   1.000
_cell.length_c   1.000
_cell.angle_alpha   90.00
_cell.angle_beta   90.00
_cell.angle_gamma   90.00
#
_symmetry.space_group_name_H-M   'P 1'
#
loop_
_entity.id
_entity.type
_entity.pdbx_description
1 polymer ?
#
loop_
_entity_poly.entity_id
_entity_poly.type
_entity_poly.pdbx_seq_one_letter_code
_entity_poly.pdbx_strand_id
1 'polypeptide(L)'
;MPQQNYLDELTPGFTPLLAIKEASRCLLCHDAPCSQACPAQTDPGKFIRSIYFRNFKGAAETIRENNALGAVCARVCPTEKLCQRGCTRSGIDKPIDIARLQRFITDFEQQTAMQIYQPGSKTRGKVAIIGAGPAGLQASVTLTHLGYDVTIYEKQPQPGGWLRHGIPAFRLPQSVLDQEIARIVEMGVNIKCNYDVGGSLSLAQLKAEYRAVLMTVGMSCGSDLPLFEQASHVEIAVDFLQRARQADGDISVPRSALIIGGGDVAMDVASTLKILGCPSVTCVAREELAEFPASEKEFTSTQALGVSIIDGFTPVAVSGNKVTFHHVLHSGELTLEAENIILAVGQHARLDTFAEIKAQHNIIDTHNYQTDDPAIFAAGDIVKGDKTVVYAVKTGKEAAQAIHHYLEEACSC
;
A
#
# COMPACT_ATOMS: atom_id res chain seq x y z
N MET A 1 -15.68 25.07 -1.38
CA MET A 1 -15.02 24.38 -0.25
C MET A 1 -13.77 25.17 0.10
N PRO A 2 -13.36 25.32 1.37
CA PRO A 2 -12.06 25.92 1.67
C PRO A 2 -10.98 25.16 0.90
N GLN A 3 -10.00 25.89 0.38
CA GLN A 3 -8.88 25.33 -0.38
C GLN A 3 -8.14 24.34 0.54
N GLN A 4 -8.25 23.04 0.24
CA GLN A 4 -7.55 21.99 0.98
C GLN A 4 -6.07 22.07 0.60
N ASN A 5 -5.19 22.07 1.60
CA ASN A 5 -3.75 21.99 1.37
C ASN A 5 -3.37 20.54 1.06
N TYR A 6 -2.43 20.33 0.14
CA TYR A 6 -1.94 19.00 -0.25
C TYR A 6 -1.41 18.17 0.93
N LEU A 7 -0.86 18.86 1.93
CA LEU A 7 -0.27 18.23 3.12
C LEU A 7 -1.29 17.92 4.22
N ASP A 8 -2.51 18.45 4.14
CA ASP A 8 -3.53 18.23 5.16
C ASP A 8 -4.26 16.91 4.92
N GLU A 9 -4.35 16.07 5.95
CA GLU A 9 -5.10 14.82 5.85
C GLU A 9 -6.59 15.08 5.55
N LEU A 10 -7.14 14.43 4.53
CA LEU A 10 -8.55 14.61 4.14
C LEU A 10 -9.53 14.09 5.21
N THR A 11 -9.14 13.01 5.90
CA THR A 11 -9.97 12.40 6.94
C THR A 11 -9.45 12.84 8.30
N PRO A 12 -10.25 13.51 9.14
CA PRO A 12 -9.82 13.86 10.48
C PRO A 12 -9.76 12.63 11.40
N GLY A 13 -8.75 12.57 12.26
CA GLY A 13 -8.67 11.58 13.34
C GLY A 13 -9.85 11.68 14.31
N PHE A 14 -10.08 10.63 15.11
CA PHE A 14 -11.02 10.74 16.23
C PHE A 14 -10.38 11.49 17.40
N THR A 15 -11.16 12.35 18.05
CA THR A 15 -10.85 12.78 19.42
C THR A 15 -11.09 11.62 20.38
N PRO A 16 -10.53 11.64 21.60
CA PRO A 16 -10.79 10.59 22.60
C PRO A 16 -12.29 10.34 22.84
N LEU A 17 -13.10 11.41 22.90
CA LEU A 17 -14.55 11.30 23.07
C LEU A 17 -15.22 10.60 21.89
N LEU A 18 -14.85 10.96 20.65
CA LEU A 18 -15.41 10.34 19.45
C LEU A 18 -14.97 8.88 19.30
N ALA A 19 -13.71 8.57 19.62
CA ALA A 19 -13.20 7.21 19.60
C ALA A 19 -13.95 6.31 20.60
N ILE A 20 -14.16 6.79 21.83
CA ILE A 20 -14.95 6.05 22.84
C ILE A 20 -16.41 5.91 22.37
N LYS A 21 -17.03 6.96 21.81
CA LYS A 21 -18.40 6.88 21.30
C LYS A 21 -18.54 5.84 20.18
N GLU A 22 -17.59 5.80 19.25
CA GLU A 22 -17.58 4.85 18.15
C GLU A 22 -17.28 3.43 18.64
N ALA A 23 -16.32 3.24 19.54
CA ALA A 23 -16.06 1.95 20.17
C ALA A 23 -17.28 1.43 20.94
N SER A 24 -18.03 2.32 21.60
CA SER A 24 -19.28 1.99 22.31
C SER A 24 -20.42 1.53 21.39
N ARG A 25 -20.34 1.78 20.07
CA ARG A 25 -21.24 1.15 19.10
C ARG A 25 -20.87 -0.31 18.85
N CYS A 26 -19.63 -0.74 19.08
CA CYS A 26 -19.23 -2.11 18.77
C CYS A 26 -20.08 -3.14 19.53
N LEU A 27 -20.52 -4.20 18.84
CA LEU A 27 -21.30 -5.28 19.45
C LEU A 27 -20.43 -6.25 20.27
N LEU A 28 -19.12 -6.04 20.28
CA LEU A 28 -18.13 -6.89 20.97
C LEU A 28 -18.28 -8.38 20.65
N CYS A 29 -18.60 -8.70 19.39
CA CYS A 29 -18.81 -10.05 18.87
C CYS A 29 -17.76 -11.04 19.41
N HIS A 30 -18.20 -12.25 19.79
CA HIS A 30 -17.29 -13.31 20.25
C HIS A 30 -16.33 -13.73 19.13
N ASP A 31 -16.89 -14.25 18.02
CA ASP A 31 -16.15 -14.61 16.80
C ASP A 31 -16.22 -13.45 15.81
N ALA A 32 -15.52 -12.35 16.14
CA ALA A 32 -15.63 -11.10 15.41
C ALA A 32 -15.33 -11.27 13.90
N PRO A 33 -16.33 -11.15 13.00
CA PRO A 33 -16.08 -11.41 11.59
C PRO A 33 -15.24 -10.31 10.93
N CYS A 34 -15.18 -9.11 11.53
CA CYS A 34 -14.23 -8.07 11.15
C CYS A 34 -12.76 -8.49 11.40
N SER A 35 -12.48 -9.31 12.43
CA SER A 35 -11.16 -9.89 12.67
C SER A 35 -10.79 -10.95 11.65
N GLN A 36 -11.74 -11.79 11.25
CA GLN A 36 -11.54 -12.78 10.20
C GLN A 36 -11.34 -12.14 8.82
N ALA A 37 -11.98 -11.00 8.58
CA ALA A 37 -11.89 -10.27 7.32
C ALA A 37 -10.64 -9.38 7.20
N CYS A 38 -9.78 -9.30 8.23
CA CYS A 38 -8.56 -8.51 8.19
C CYS A 38 -7.39 -9.36 7.65
N PRO A 39 -6.81 -9.06 6.47
CA PRO A 39 -5.74 -9.89 5.89
C PRO A 39 -4.51 -9.97 6.80
N ALA A 40 -4.14 -8.87 7.45
CA ALA A 40 -3.00 -8.83 8.36
C ALA A 40 -3.27 -9.55 9.70
N GLN A 41 -4.52 -9.90 10.01
CA GLN A 41 -4.94 -10.47 11.31
C GLN A 41 -4.68 -9.51 12.49
N THR A 42 -4.95 -8.21 12.29
CA THR A 42 -4.78 -7.13 13.30
C THR A 42 -5.83 -7.19 14.45
N ASP A 43 -6.77 -8.12 14.39
CA ASP A 43 -7.84 -8.33 15.40
C ASP A 43 -8.62 -7.08 15.86
N PRO A 44 -9.40 -6.43 14.97
CA PRO A 44 -10.38 -5.40 15.31
C PRO A 44 -11.29 -5.72 16.49
N GLY A 45 -11.79 -6.95 16.61
CA GLY A 45 -12.62 -7.36 17.74
C GLY A 45 -11.92 -7.12 19.09
N LYS A 46 -10.68 -7.59 19.22
CA LYS A 46 -9.88 -7.45 20.44
C LYS A 46 -9.44 -6.00 20.68
N PHE A 47 -8.87 -5.30 19.70
CA PHE A 47 -8.40 -3.93 19.96
C PHE A 47 -9.54 -2.93 20.20
N ILE A 48 -10.70 -3.09 19.55
CA ILE A 48 -11.86 -2.22 19.79
C ILE A 48 -12.45 -2.48 21.18
N ARG A 49 -12.48 -3.74 21.64
CA ARG A 49 -12.83 -4.08 23.02
C ARG A 49 -11.90 -3.39 24.02
N SER A 50 -10.59 -3.35 23.73
CA SER A 50 -9.62 -2.63 24.55
C SER A 50 -9.91 -1.11 24.57
N ILE A 51 -10.27 -0.50 23.43
CA ILE A 51 -10.69 0.91 23.36
C ILE A 51 -11.96 1.15 24.21
N TYR A 52 -12.95 0.26 24.10
CA TYR A 52 -14.21 0.33 24.85
C TYR A 52 -13.96 0.44 26.36
N PHE A 53 -13.04 -0.38 26.89
CA PHE A 53 -12.64 -0.36 28.30
C PHE A 53 -11.49 0.62 28.62
N ARG A 54 -11.13 1.50 27.67
CA ARG A 54 -10.07 2.51 27.81
C ARG A 54 -8.67 1.94 28.08
N ASN A 55 -8.45 0.68 27.72
CA ASN A 55 -7.13 0.06 27.70
C ASN A 55 -6.42 0.37 26.36
N PHE A 56 -5.97 1.61 26.18
CA PHE A 56 -5.36 2.03 24.91
C PHE A 56 -4.01 1.35 24.65
N LYS A 57 -3.23 1.06 25.70
CA LYS A 57 -1.99 0.30 25.55
C LYS A 57 -2.26 -1.11 25.04
N GLY A 58 -3.21 -1.84 25.63
CA GLY A 58 -3.58 -3.18 25.16
C GLY A 58 -4.18 -3.18 23.75
N ALA A 59 -4.84 -2.10 23.34
CA ALA A 59 -5.27 -1.92 21.95
C ALA A 59 -4.07 -1.76 21.00
N ALA A 60 -3.08 -0.96 21.37
CA ALA A 60 -1.84 -0.79 20.59
C ALA A 60 -1.06 -2.10 20.49
N GLU A 61 -0.87 -2.81 21.61
CA GLU A 61 -0.24 -4.15 21.63
C GLU A 61 -0.93 -5.11 20.66
N THR A 62 -2.26 -5.18 20.71
CA THR A 62 -3.06 -6.04 19.81
C THR A 62 -2.84 -5.70 18.33
N ILE A 63 -2.79 -4.40 17.98
CA ILE A 63 -2.54 -3.98 16.59
C ILE A 63 -1.13 -4.42 16.16
N ARG A 64 -0.14 -4.19 17.03
CA ARG A 64 1.28 -4.39 16.77
C ARG A 64 1.70 -5.86 16.77
N GLU A 65 0.93 -6.76 17.38
CA GLU A 65 1.12 -8.22 17.36
C GLU A 65 1.28 -8.74 15.91
N ASN A 66 0.47 -8.21 14.98
CA ASN A 66 0.37 -8.72 13.62
C ASN A 66 0.55 -7.67 12.52
N ASN A 67 0.69 -6.39 12.87
CA ASN A 67 0.79 -5.29 11.91
C ASN A 67 1.81 -4.24 12.37
N ALA A 68 3.02 -4.37 11.85
CA ALA A 68 4.11 -3.41 12.02
C ALA A 68 3.82 -2.05 11.37
N LEU A 69 2.86 -1.97 10.44
CA LEU A 69 2.48 -0.76 9.73
C LEU A 69 1.07 -0.32 10.12
N GLY A 70 0.73 -0.43 11.40
CA GLY A 70 -0.60 -0.17 11.94
C GLY A 70 -1.11 1.23 11.62
N ALA A 71 -0.27 2.27 11.76
CA ALA A 71 -0.65 3.65 11.51
C ALA A 71 -0.84 3.96 10.01
N VAL A 72 -0.07 3.28 9.16
CA VAL A 72 -0.21 3.34 7.69
C VAL A 72 -1.52 2.67 7.29
N CYS A 73 -1.74 1.41 7.71
CA CYS A 73 -2.94 0.64 7.40
C CYS A 73 -4.21 1.37 7.88
N ALA A 74 -4.16 2.05 9.03
CA ALA A 74 -5.27 2.83 9.55
C ALA A 74 -5.71 4.00 8.65
N ARG A 75 -4.85 4.42 7.70
CA ARG A 75 -5.12 5.53 6.78
C ARG A 75 -5.51 5.05 5.38
N VAL A 76 -4.85 4.00 4.89
CA VAL A 76 -4.89 3.61 3.48
C VAL A 76 -5.65 2.31 3.21
N CYS A 77 -6.07 1.56 4.24
CA CYS A 77 -6.84 0.34 4.02
C CYS A 77 -8.21 0.63 3.38
N PRO A 78 -8.61 -0.13 2.34
CA PRO A 78 -9.97 -0.12 1.81
C PRO A 78 -10.88 -0.96 2.71
N THR A 79 -11.19 -0.44 3.91
CA THR A 79 -11.87 -1.21 4.96
C THR A 79 -13.24 -1.71 4.55
N GLU A 80 -13.93 -1.01 3.65
CA GLU A 80 -15.21 -1.39 3.05
C GLU A 80 -15.13 -2.66 2.20
N LYS A 81 -13.95 -3.01 1.68
CA LYS A 81 -13.69 -4.29 1.01
C LYS A 81 -13.25 -5.39 2.00
N LEU A 82 -12.90 -5.01 3.24
CA LEU A 82 -12.22 -5.84 4.24
C LEU A 82 -12.98 -5.91 5.57
N CYS A 83 -12.37 -5.39 6.65
CA CYS A 83 -12.86 -5.55 8.02
C CYS A 83 -14.21 -4.87 8.29
N GLN A 84 -14.53 -3.76 7.63
CA GLN A 84 -15.84 -3.12 7.75
C GLN A 84 -16.91 -3.88 6.98
N ARG A 85 -16.55 -4.51 5.85
CA ARG A 85 -17.45 -5.43 5.14
C ARG A 85 -17.92 -6.57 6.05
N GLY A 86 -16.98 -7.16 6.80
CA GLY A 86 -17.26 -8.23 7.75
C GLY A 86 -17.91 -7.78 9.06
N CYS A 87 -18.12 -6.48 9.30
CA CYS A 87 -18.70 -6.02 10.55
C CYS A 87 -20.19 -6.41 10.64
N THR A 88 -20.60 -7.08 11.72
CA THR A 88 -22.01 -7.46 11.93
C THR A 88 -22.97 -6.25 11.97
N ARG A 89 -22.49 -5.06 12.34
CA ARG A 89 -23.32 -3.84 12.30
C ARG A 89 -23.69 -3.38 10.90
N SER A 90 -22.98 -3.83 9.86
CA SER A 90 -23.30 -3.48 8.47
C SER A 90 -24.73 -3.90 8.09
N GLY A 91 -25.30 -4.91 8.74
CA GLY A 91 -26.70 -5.32 8.56
C GLY A 91 -27.71 -4.66 9.51
N ILE A 92 -27.29 -3.73 10.37
CA ILE A 92 -28.15 -3.05 11.35
C ILE A 92 -28.27 -1.57 11.01
N ASP A 93 -27.13 -0.88 10.89
CA ASP A 93 -27.10 0.54 10.52
C ASP A 93 -25.89 0.87 9.64
N LYS A 94 -24.70 0.99 10.23
CA LYS A 94 -23.45 1.19 9.51
C LYS A 94 -22.31 0.46 10.24
N PRO A 95 -21.30 -0.03 9.52
CA PRO A 95 -20.14 -0.65 10.14
C PRO A 95 -19.48 0.27 11.17
N ILE A 96 -18.73 -0.32 12.09
CA ILE A 96 -17.83 0.43 12.96
C ILE A 96 -16.73 1.05 12.10
N ASP A 97 -16.34 2.29 12.39
CA ASP A 97 -15.21 2.95 11.73
C ASP A 97 -13.86 2.42 12.26
N ILE A 98 -13.54 1.19 11.85
CA ILE A 98 -12.39 0.41 12.34
C ILE A 98 -11.08 1.14 12.03
N ALA A 99 -10.95 1.71 10.83
CA ALA A 99 -9.75 2.44 10.41
C ALA A 99 -9.48 3.65 11.31
N ARG A 100 -10.49 4.48 11.60
CA ARG A 100 -10.27 5.66 12.46
C ARG A 100 -10.08 5.30 13.93
N LEU A 101 -10.65 4.19 14.40
CA LEU A 101 -10.33 3.65 15.74
C LEU A 101 -8.87 3.16 15.81
N GLN A 102 -8.41 2.43 14.79
CA GLN A 102 -7.01 2.02 14.70
C GLN A 102 -6.09 3.23 14.63
N ARG A 103 -6.43 4.24 13.81
CA ARG A 103 -5.68 5.50 13.71
C ARG A 103 -5.61 6.21 15.04
N PHE A 104 -6.72 6.33 15.76
CA PHE A 104 -6.73 6.94 17.09
C PHE A 104 -5.73 6.26 18.03
N ILE A 105 -5.70 4.92 18.04
CA ILE A 105 -4.76 4.18 18.89
C ILE A 105 -3.31 4.37 18.45
N THR A 106 -3.01 4.30 17.16
CA THR A 106 -1.62 4.46 16.67
C THR A 106 -1.12 5.91 16.81
N ASP A 107 -2.00 6.89 16.65
CA ASP A 107 -1.68 8.31 16.89
C ASP A 107 -1.47 8.55 18.41
N PHE A 108 -2.25 7.90 19.27
CA PHE A 108 -2.09 7.97 20.73
C PHE A 108 -0.80 7.27 21.20
N GLU A 109 -0.49 6.11 20.65
CA GLU A 109 0.78 5.38 20.85
C GLU A 109 1.98 6.29 20.55
N GLN A 110 1.92 6.99 19.41
CA GLN A 110 2.93 7.97 19.00
C GLN A 110 3.07 9.12 20.01
N GLN A 111 1.97 9.79 20.32
CA GLN A 111 1.96 11.00 21.15
C GLN A 111 2.41 10.74 22.59
N THR A 112 2.20 9.52 23.08
CA THR A 112 2.57 9.12 24.44
C THR A 112 3.87 8.33 24.51
N ALA A 113 4.58 8.20 23.38
CA ALA A 113 5.83 7.45 23.26
C ALA A 113 5.74 6.02 23.84
N MET A 114 4.60 5.34 23.61
CA MET A 114 4.39 3.99 24.11
C MET A 114 5.42 3.03 23.57
N GLN A 115 6.07 2.31 24.49
CA GLN A 115 6.97 1.23 24.16
C GLN A 115 6.18 -0.07 24.05
N ILE A 116 5.89 -0.48 22.80
CA ILE A 116 5.17 -1.72 22.49
C ILE A 116 6.14 -2.82 22.06
N TYR A 117 7.10 -2.48 21.20
CA TYR A 117 8.12 -3.45 20.76
C TYR A 117 9.29 -3.52 21.73
N GLN A 118 9.91 -4.70 21.77
CA GLN A 118 11.20 -4.91 22.38
C GLN A 118 12.17 -5.51 21.35
N PRO A 119 13.45 -5.14 21.36
CA PRO A 119 14.44 -5.72 20.46
C PRO A 119 14.50 -7.24 20.58
N GLY A 120 14.50 -7.92 19.45
CA GLY A 120 14.63 -9.37 19.40
C GLY A 120 16.06 -9.84 19.68
N SER A 121 16.21 -11.10 20.11
CA SER A 121 17.54 -11.73 20.17
C SER A 121 18.07 -11.99 18.75
N LYS A 122 19.39 -12.02 18.55
CA LYS A 122 20.02 -12.27 17.23
C LYS A 122 20.77 -13.60 17.21
N THR A 123 20.07 -14.68 17.56
CA THR A 123 20.68 -16.00 17.83
C THR A 123 20.52 -16.98 16.67
N ARG A 124 19.64 -16.71 15.69
CA ARG A 124 19.30 -17.65 14.60
C ARG A 124 20.02 -17.38 13.28
N GLY A 125 21.02 -16.49 13.28
CA GLY A 125 21.79 -16.12 12.11
C GLY A 125 21.14 -15.01 11.29
N LYS A 126 21.65 -14.78 10.07
CA LYS A 126 21.31 -13.61 9.24
C LYS A 126 20.28 -13.93 8.15
N VAL A 127 19.33 -13.02 7.93
CA VAL A 127 18.39 -13.04 6.80
C VAL A 127 18.43 -11.69 6.06
N ALA A 128 18.48 -11.74 4.72
CA ALA A 128 18.42 -10.54 3.87
C ALA A 128 17.02 -10.34 3.31
N ILE A 129 16.60 -9.09 3.18
CA ILE A 129 15.36 -8.69 2.50
C ILE A 129 15.72 -7.68 1.42
N ILE A 130 15.18 -7.83 0.21
CA ILE A 130 15.39 -6.93 -0.92
C ILE A 130 14.11 -6.10 -1.12
N GLY A 131 14.21 -4.80 -0.92
CA GLY A 131 13.11 -3.83 -0.99
C GLY A 131 12.53 -3.49 0.38
N ALA A 132 12.47 -2.20 0.72
CA ALA A 132 11.91 -1.67 1.96
C ALA A 132 10.47 -1.18 1.79
N GLY A 133 9.67 -1.90 1.00
CA GLY A 133 8.22 -1.71 0.90
C GLY A 133 7.46 -2.37 2.05
N PRO A 134 6.11 -2.32 2.05
CA PRO A 134 5.29 -2.81 3.16
C PRO A 134 5.56 -4.27 3.55
N ALA A 135 5.71 -5.15 2.56
CA ALA A 135 5.99 -6.57 2.78
C ALA A 135 7.36 -6.78 3.45
N GLY A 136 8.41 -6.11 2.96
CA GLY A 136 9.76 -6.22 3.52
C GLY A 136 9.84 -5.65 4.94
N LEU A 137 9.20 -4.50 5.19
CA LEU A 137 9.11 -3.87 6.50
C LEU A 137 8.41 -4.80 7.52
N GLN A 138 7.24 -5.35 7.17
CA GLN A 138 6.55 -6.31 8.05
C GLN A 138 7.36 -7.59 8.27
N ALA A 139 7.91 -8.18 7.21
CA ALA A 139 8.70 -9.40 7.32
C ALA A 139 9.91 -9.21 8.23
N SER A 140 10.55 -8.04 8.18
CA SER A 140 11.70 -7.73 9.02
C SER A 140 11.38 -7.75 10.51
N VAL A 141 10.22 -7.21 10.90
CA VAL A 141 9.75 -7.24 12.28
C VAL A 141 9.46 -8.67 12.71
N THR A 142 8.76 -9.46 11.87
CA THR A 142 8.44 -10.85 12.18
C THR A 142 9.70 -11.71 12.33
N LEU A 143 10.66 -11.60 11.41
CA LEU A 143 11.94 -12.33 11.48
C LEU A 143 12.79 -11.91 12.69
N THR A 144 12.80 -10.62 13.02
CA THR A 144 13.54 -10.11 14.19
C THR A 144 12.95 -10.67 15.49
N HIS A 145 11.62 -10.72 15.63
CA HIS A 145 10.97 -11.37 16.78
C HIS A 145 11.30 -12.86 16.89
N LEU A 146 11.44 -13.55 15.74
CA LEU A 146 11.79 -14.97 15.71
C LEU A 146 13.26 -15.26 16.05
N GLY A 147 14.12 -14.24 16.07
CA GLY A 147 15.50 -14.34 16.54
C GLY A 147 16.58 -14.12 15.47
N TYR A 148 16.22 -13.63 14.29
CA TYR A 148 17.14 -13.43 13.16
C TYR A 148 17.75 -12.02 13.16
N ASP A 149 19.00 -11.92 12.69
CA ASP A 149 19.62 -10.64 12.35
C ASP A 149 19.22 -10.23 10.93
N VAL A 150 18.33 -9.26 10.82
CA VAL A 150 17.71 -8.88 9.54
C VAL A 150 18.39 -7.65 8.95
N THR A 151 18.70 -7.72 7.66
CA THR A 151 19.14 -6.57 6.85
C THR A 151 18.20 -6.38 5.66
N ILE A 152 17.60 -5.20 5.53
CA ILE A 152 16.86 -4.77 4.34
C ILE A 152 17.81 -3.99 3.43
N TYR A 153 17.82 -4.33 2.14
CA TYR A 153 18.50 -3.59 1.08
C TYR A 153 17.46 -2.83 0.25
N GLU A 154 17.57 -1.51 0.23
CA GLU A 154 16.66 -0.60 -0.49
C GLU A 154 17.41 0.13 -1.59
N LYS A 155 16.85 0.11 -2.80
CA LYS A 155 17.42 0.77 -3.98
C LYS A 155 17.36 2.29 -3.86
N GLN A 156 16.27 2.82 -3.33
CA GLN A 156 16.03 4.25 -3.19
C GLN A 156 16.82 4.86 -2.01
N PRO A 157 16.93 6.20 -1.95
CA PRO A 157 17.58 6.90 -0.85
C PRO A 157 16.85 6.76 0.50
N GLN A 158 15.55 6.45 0.48
CA GLN A 158 14.72 6.34 1.67
C GLN A 158 13.81 5.09 1.59
N PRO A 159 13.56 4.41 2.72
CA PRO A 159 12.67 3.26 2.79
C PRO A 159 11.18 3.66 2.74
N GLY A 160 10.33 2.70 2.38
CA GLY A 160 8.87 2.84 2.35
C GLY A 160 8.21 2.45 1.03
N GLY A 161 8.98 2.34 -0.07
CA GLY A 161 8.42 2.02 -1.39
C GLY A 161 7.28 2.96 -1.79
N TRP A 162 6.18 2.41 -2.31
CA TRP A 162 5.01 3.20 -2.70
C TRP A 162 4.33 3.95 -1.54
N LEU A 163 4.53 3.54 -0.28
CA LEU A 163 4.03 4.33 0.87
C LEU A 163 4.67 5.71 0.92
N ARG A 164 5.95 5.81 0.53
CA ARG A 164 6.70 7.06 0.51
C ARG A 164 6.48 7.84 -0.77
N HIS A 165 6.48 7.14 -1.90
CA HIS A 165 6.60 7.75 -3.21
C HIS A 165 5.29 7.80 -4.01
N GLY A 166 4.31 6.95 -3.72
CA GLY A 166 3.09 6.82 -4.55
C GLY A 166 1.84 7.37 -3.89
N ILE A 167 1.67 7.13 -2.59
CA ILE A 167 0.46 7.54 -1.88
C ILE A 167 0.49 9.06 -1.61
N PRO A 168 -0.55 9.84 -1.94
CA PRO A 168 -0.58 11.29 -1.70
C PRO A 168 -0.50 11.70 -0.21
N ALA A 169 0.02 12.90 0.07
CA ALA A 169 0.27 13.39 1.45
C ALA A 169 -1.00 13.53 2.28
N PHE A 170 -2.07 14.01 1.65
CA PHE A 170 -3.40 14.11 2.25
C PHE A 170 -4.05 12.75 2.58
N ARG A 171 -3.52 11.61 2.09
CA ARG A 171 -3.92 10.26 2.48
C ARG A 171 -2.96 9.66 3.51
N LEU A 172 -1.67 9.78 3.27
CA LEU A 172 -0.62 9.23 4.12
C LEU A 172 0.50 10.27 4.31
N PRO A 173 0.54 10.97 5.46
CA PRO A 173 1.63 11.90 5.76
C PRO A 173 2.98 11.19 5.86
N GLN A 174 4.06 11.86 5.41
CA GLN A 174 5.42 11.30 5.51
C GLN A 174 5.83 11.03 6.95
N SER A 175 5.46 11.93 7.87
CA SER A 175 5.76 11.80 9.31
C SER A 175 5.22 10.51 9.92
N VAL A 176 4.04 10.04 9.49
CA VAL A 176 3.46 8.78 9.96
C VAL A 176 4.31 7.60 9.52
N LEU A 177 4.77 7.60 8.27
CA LEU A 177 5.62 6.55 7.72
C LEU A 177 7.02 6.56 8.35
N ASP A 178 7.62 7.74 8.53
CA ASP A 178 8.93 7.90 9.17
C ASP A 178 8.92 7.31 10.58
N GLN A 179 7.84 7.53 11.33
CA GLN A 179 7.69 7.03 12.69
C GLN A 179 7.47 5.51 12.74
N GLU A 180 6.79 4.92 11.76
CA GLU A 180 6.69 3.46 11.66
C GLU A 180 8.05 2.83 11.36
N ILE A 181 8.79 3.40 10.41
CA ILE A 181 10.13 2.92 10.06
C ILE A 181 11.10 3.10 11.23
N ALA A 182 11.03 4.22 11.95
CA ALA A 182 11.85 4.45 13.14
C ALA A 182 11.63 3.35 14.19
N ARG A 183 10.38 2.99 14.49
CA ARG A 183 10.08 1.87 15.39
C ARG A 183 10.68 0.56 14.90
N ILE A 184 10.59 0.27 13.61
CA ILE A 184 11.17 -0.94 13.01
C ILE A 184 12.71 -0.96 13.18
N VAL A 185 13.37 0.19 13.03
CA VAL A 185 14.82 0.31 13.27
C VAL A 185 15.14 0.14 14.76
N GLU A 186 14.34 0.70 15.67
CA GLU A 186 14.48 0.53 17.12
C GLU A 186 14.38 -0.94 17.55
N MET A 187 13.68 -1.78 16.79
CA MET A 187 13.64 -3.23 17.01
C MET A 187 14.96 -3.94 16.67
N GLY A 188 15.90 -3.26 16.04
CA GLY A 188 17.22 -3.80 15.66
C GLY A 188 17.33 -4.25 14.20
N VAL A 189 16.37 -3.87 13.34
CA VAL A 189 16.43 -4.10 11.89
C VAL A 189 17.40 -3.13 11.24
N ASN A 190 18.31 -3.65 10.41
CA ASN A 190 19.24 -2.83 9.64
C ASN A 190 18.64 -2.49 8.27
N ILE A 191 18.57 -1.20 7.91
CA ILE A 191 18.11 -0.78 6.58
C ILE A 191 19.25 -0.08 5.84
N LYS A 192 19.66 -0.65 4.71
CA LYS A 192 20.72 -0.13 3.83
C LYS A 192 20.09 0.45 2.56
N CYS A 193 20.02 1.78 2.49
CA CYS A 193 19.48 2.52 1.35
C CYS A 193 20.56 2.79 0.30
N ASN A 194 20.13 3.08 -0.95
CA ASN A 194 21.01 3.21 -2.13
C ASN A 194 21.76 1.91 -2.50
N TYR A 195 21.16 0.75 -2.23
CA TYR A 195 21.69 -0.56 -2.62
C TYR A 195 20.79 -1.21 -3.67
N ASP A 196 21.27 -1.24 -4.92
CA ASP A 196 20.57 -1.85 -6.05
C ASP A 196 20.97 -3.33 -6.19
N VAL A 197 20.17 -4.23 -5.62
CA VAL A 197 20.39 -5.67 -5.75
C VAL A 197 19.96 -6.12 -7.15
N GLY A 198 20.87 -6.80 -7.86
CA GLY A 198 20.78 -7.06 -9.31
C GLY A 198 21.67 -6.10 -10.13
N GLY A 199 22.09 -4.98 -9.54
CA GLY A 199 23.05 -4.04 -10.11
C GLY A 199 24.41 -4.07 -9.39
N SER A 200 24.51 -3.35 -8.27
CA SER A 200 25.76 -3.22 -7.51
C SER A 200 26.03 -4.41 -6.57
N LEU A 201 25.00 -5.16 -6.20
CA LEU A 201 25.09 -6.36 -5.38
C LEU A 201 24.36 -7.50 -6.08
N SER A 202 25.01 -8.64 -6.29
CA SER A 202 24.37 -9.80 -6.91
C SER A 202 23.55 -10.63 -5.91
N LEU A 203 22.55 -11.33 -6.41
CA LEU A 203 21.75 -12.26 -5.62
C LEU A 203 22.60 -13.42 -5.07
N ALA A 204 23.58 -13.89 -5.85
CA ALA A 204 24.54 -14.90 -5.43
C ALA A 204 25.38 -14.48 -4.21
N GLN A 205 25.81 -13.21 -4.15
CA GLN A 205 26.54 -12.68 -2.99
C GLN A 205 25.67 -12.68 -1.73
N LEU A 206 24.39 -12.28 -1.85
CA LEU A 206 23.46 -12.34 -0.72
C LEU A 206 23.25 -13.77 -0.24
N LYS A 207 23.07 -14.74 -1.15
CA LYS A 207 22.92 -16.16 -0.79
C LYS A 207 24.17 -16.74 -0.11
N ALA A 208 25.36 -16.21 -0.38
CA ALA A 208 26.58 -16.65 0.26
C ALA A 208 26.74 -16.12 1.70
N GLU A 209 26.19 -14.94 2.01
CA GLU A 209 26.30 -14.33 3.35
C GLU A 209 25.10 -14.66 4.26
N TYR A 210 23.91 -14.83 3.68
CA TYR A 210 22.65 -14.93 4.41
C TYR A 210 22.06 -16.34 4.30
N ARG A 211 21.41 -16.80 5.39
CA ARG A 211 20.77 -18.12 5.42
C ARG A 211 19.55 -18.22 4.50
N ALA A 212 18.88 -17.09 4.27
CA ALA A 212 17.76 -16.94 3.34
C ALA A 212 17.69 -15.49 2.84
N VAL A 213 17.11 -15.32 1.65
CA VAL A 213 16.87 -14.03 1.01
C VAL A 213 15.40 -13.89 0.67
N LEU A 214 14.77 -12.80 1.11
CA LEU A 214 13.38 -12.48 0.78
C LEU A 214 13.30 -11.33 -0.23
N MET A 215 12.65 -11.55 -1.36
CA MET A 215 12.38 -10.55 -2.39
C MET A 215 11.03 -9.87 -2.15
N THR A 216 11.06 -8.55 -1.99
CA THR A 216 9.89 -7.68 -1.80
C THR A 216 10.01 -6.38 -2.60
N VAL A 217 10.57 -6.46 -3.81
CA VAL A 217 10.88 -5.29 -4.66
C VAL A 217 9.64 -4.57 -5.22
N GLY A 218 8.47 -5.21 -5.16
CA GLY A 218 7.21 -4.64 -5.60
C GLY A 218 7.12 -4.39 -7.12
N MET A 219 6.02 -3.78 -7.55
CA MET A 219 5.82 -3.32 -8.92
C MET A 219 6.23 -1.85 -9.03
N SER A 220 7.51 -1.59 -9.24
CA SER A 220 8.11 -0.26 -9.11
C SER A 220 7.95 0.66 -10.33
N CYS A 221 7.33 0.19 -11.42
CA CYS A 221 7.25 0.92 -12.68
C CYS A 221 5.79 0.98 -13.15
N GLY A 222 5.36 2.13 -13.66
CA GLY A 222 4.03 2.25 -14.28
C GLY A 222 4.02 1.63 -15.68
N SER A 223 2.88 1.10 -16.08
CA SER A 223 2.66 0.59 -17.42
C SER A 223 2.23 1.71 -18.36
N ASP A 224 2.63 1.60 -19.62
CA ASP A 224 2.20 2.46 -20.71
C ASP A 224 1.18 1.74 -21.61
N LEU A 225 0.79 2.41 -22.69
CA LEU A 225 -0.01 1.84 -23.76
C LEU A 225 0.67 2.20 -25.09
N PRO A 226 0.95 1.22 -25.98
CA PRO A 226 1.59 1.49 -27.26
C PRO A 226 0.88 2.56 -28.10
N LEU A 227 -0.45 2.68 -27.92
CA LEU A 227 -1.26 3.72 -28.54
C LEU A 227 -0.74 5.14 -28.28
N PHE A 228 -0.10 5.39 -27.13
CA PHE A 228 0.32 6.71 -26.68
C PHE A 228 1.81 7.00 -26.89
N GLU A 229 2.60 6.09 -27.48
CA GLU A 229 4.06 6.26 -27.65
C GLU A 229 4.46 7.53 -28.40
N GLN A 230 3.64 7.97 -29.37
CA GLN A 230 3.89 9.15 -30.20
C GLN A 230 3.04 10.36 -29.78
N ALA A 231 2.28 10.24 -28.69
CA ALA A 231 1.42 11.32 -28.21
C ALA A 231 2.24 12.34 -27.41
N SER A 232 1.93 13.62 -27.60
CA SER A 232 2.50 14.72 -26.83
C SER A 232 1.76 14.88 -25.50
N HIS A 233 2.45 15.33 -24.45
CA HIS A 233 1.86 15.63 -23.14
C HIS A 233 1.20 14.42 -22.46
N VAL A 234 1.88 13.27 -22.54
CA VAL A 234 1.50 12.04 -21.83
C VAL A 234 2.46 11.81 -20.68
N GLU A 235 1.92 11.52 -19.50
CA GLU A 235 2.68 11.17 -18.30
C GLU A 235 2.14 9.87 -17.70
N ILE A 236 3.01 9.09 -17.07
CA ILE A 236 2.61 7.89 -16.34
C ILE A 236 2.15 8.28 -14.93
N ALA A 237 1.03 7.72 -14.47
CA ALA A 237 0.38 8.10 -13.22
C ALA A 237 1.30 8.04 -11.99
N VAL A 238 2.08 6.97 -11.87
CA VAL A 238 2.97 6.81 -10.72
C VAL A 238 4.14 7.79 -10.73
N ASP A 239 4.60 8.21 -11.92
CA ASP A 239 5.67 9.23 -12.05
C ASP A 239 5.13 10.61 -11.67
N PHE A 240 3.90 10.93 -12.09
CA PHE A 240 3.20 12.15 -11.66
C PHE A 240 3.06 12.20 -10.14
N LEU A 241 2.56 11.12 -9.53
CA LEU A 241 2.36 11.04 -8.08
C LEU A 241 3.69 11.16 -7.33
N GLN A 242 4.74 10.48 -7.81
CA GLN A 242 6.07 10.58 -7.23
C GLN A 242 6.62 12.00 -7.30
N ARG A 243 6.47 12.68 -8.44
CA ARG A 243 6.91 14.07 -8.62
C ARG A 243 6.15 15.02 -7.69
N ALA A 244 4.83 14.90 -7.61
CA ALA A 244 4.00 15.69 -6.69
C ALA A 244 4.41 15.46 -5.23
N ARG A 245 4.66 14.20 -4.87
CA ARG A 245 5.04 13.78 -3.53
C ARG A 245 6.41 14.29 -3.11
N GLN A 246 7.40 14.26 -4.01
CA GLN A 246 8.76 14.75 -3.75
C GLN A 246 8.82 16.26 -3.59
N ALA A 247 7.92 16.99 -4.25
CA ALA A 247 7.84 18.44 -4.17
C ALA A 247 6.83 18.94 -3.11
N ASP A 248 6.28 18.06 -2.26
CA ASP A 248 5.24 18.42 -1.28
C ASP A 248 4.04 19.15 -1.90
N GLY A 249 3.71 18.79 -3.14
CA GLY A 249 2.63 19.42 -3.93
C GLY A 249 3.04 20.69 -4.67
N ASP A 250 4.26 21.20 -4.50
CA ASP A 250 4.79 22.36 -5.22
C ASP A 250 5.19 21.99 -6.66
N ILE A 251 4.18 21.69 -7.46
CA ILE A 251 4.31 21.39 -8.88
C ILE A 251 3.35 22.24 -9.71
N SER A 252 3.76 22.53 -10.95
CA SER A 252 2.82 23.07 -11.94
C SER A 252 1.78 22.02 -12.30
N VAL A 253 0.51 22.44 -12.35
CA VAL A 253 -0.62 21.63 -12.82
C VAL A 253 -1.24 22.23 -14.09
N PRO A 254 -1.73 21.38 -15.02
CA PRO A 254 -2.37 21.85 -16.25
C PRO A 254 -3.75 22.46 -15.97
N ARG A 255 -4.33 23.14 -16.98
CA ARG A 255 -5.71 23.62 -16.92
C ARG A 255 -6.74 22.50 -17.08
N SER A 256 -6.38 21.46 -17.82
CA SER A 256 -7.20 20.25 -17.98
C SER A 256 -6.34 19.00 -18.02
N ALA A 257 -6.80 17.95 -17.33
CA ALA A 257 -6.15 16.64 -17.35
C ALA A 257 -7.15 15.52 -17.68
N LEU A 258 -6.73 14.61 -18.56
CA LEU A 258 -7.45 13.39 -18.90
C LEU A 258 -6.71 12.18 -18.34
N ILE A 259 -7.32 11.47 -17.42
CA ILE A 259 -6.76 10.28 -16.77
C ILE A 259 -7.38 9.04 -17.40
N ILE A 260 -6.55 8.07 -17.79
CA ILE A 260 -6.99 6.80 -18.36
C ILE A 260 -6.75 5.69 -17.33
N GLY A 261 -7.84 5.17 -16.76
CA GLY A 261 -7.84 4.14 -15.72
C GLY A 261 -8.91 4.39 -14.65
N GLY A 262 -9.35 3.32 -13.96
CA GLY A 262 -10.40 3.38 -12.93
C GLY A 262 -9.97 2.91 -11.54
N GLY A 263 -8.68 2.61 -11.34
CA GLY A 263 -8.15 2.10 -10.06
C GLY A 263 -7.83 3.17 -9.02
N ASP A 264 -7.39 2.74 -7.84
CA ASP A 264 -6.98 3.61 -6.73
C ASP A 264 -5.90 4.64 -7.16
N VAL A 265 -4.95 4.21 -8.00
CA VAL A 265 -3.92 5.11 -8.57
C VAL A 265 -4.54 6.23 -9.42
N ALA A 266 -5.59 5.93 -10.20
CA ALA A 266 -6.28 6.95 -10.99
C ALA A 266 -7.01 7.95 -10.09
N MET A 267 -7.64 7.48 -9.01
CA MET A 267 -8.31 8.33 -8.02
C MET A 267 -7.31 9.23 -7.26
N ASP A 268 -6.13 8.70 -6.93
CA ASP A 268 -5.05 9.47 -6.31
C ASP A 268 -4.52 10.58 -7.23
N VAL A 269 -4.30 10.29 -8.51
CA VAL A 269 -3.92 11.29 -9.51
C VAL A 269 -5.01 12.36 -9.60
N ALA A 270 -6.27 11.96 -9.74
CA ALA A 270 -7.39 12.86 -9.92
C ALA A 270 -7.58 13.79 -8.72
N SER A 271 -7.55 13.22 -7.51
CA SER A 271 -7.65 13.97 -6.26
C SER A 271 -6.47 14.93 -6.09
N THR A 272 -5.24 14.48 -6.37
CA THR A 272 -4.03 15.31 -6.31
C THR A 272 -4.15 16.50 -7.26
N LEU A 273 -4.52 16.30 -8.52
CA LEU A 273 -4.71 17.39 -9.48
C LEU A 273 -5.74 18.40 -8.99
N LYS A 274 -6.91 17.96 -8.48
CA LYS A 274 -7.93 18.88 -7.96
C LYS A 274 -7.46 19.68 -6.76
N ILE A 275 -6.78 19.04 -5.80
CA ILE A 275 -6.26 19.69 -4.60
C ILE A 275 -5.18 20.73 -4.97
N LEU A 276 -4.34 20.42 -5.95
CA LEU A 276 -3.33 21.34 -6.47
C LEU A 276 -3.89 22.42 -7.40
N GLY A 277 -5.21 22.46 -7.60
CA GLY A 277 -5.90 23.56 -8.28
C GLY A 277 -6.16 23.34 -9.77
N CYS A 278 -6.01 22.11 -10.30
CA CYS A 278 -6.39 21.79 -11.67
C CYS A 278 -7.91 22.04 -11.86
N PRO A 279 -8.31 22.95 -12.77
CA PRO A 279 -9.71 23.29 -12.97
C PRO A 279 -10.55 22.12 -13.48
N SER A 280 -10.09 21.45 -14.54
CA SER A 280 -10.81 20.36 -15.21
C SER A 280 -10.05 19.05 -15.10
N VAL A 281 -10.64 18.04 -14.46
CA VAL A 281 -10.07 16.71 -14.37
C VAL A 281 -11.14 15.71 -14.78
N THR A 282 -10.83 14.90 -15.78
CA THR A 282 -11.71 13.84 -16.27
C THR A 282 -10.99 12.51 -16.21
N CYS A 283 -11.64 11.51 -15.61
CA CYS A 283 -11.17 10.15 -15.51
C CYS A 283 -12.02 9.27 -16.44
N VAL A 284 -11.37 8.52 -17.33
CA VAL A 284 -12.04 7.55 -18.21
C VAL A 284 -11.58 6.15 -17.82
N ALA A 285 -12.53 5.34 -17.34
CA ALA A 285 -12.30 3.96 -16.95
C ALA A 285 -12.87 3.00 -18.01
N ARG A 286 -12.20 1.86 -18.15
CA ARG A 286 -12.66 0.76 -19.02
C ARG A 286 -13.83 0.02 -18.38
N GLU A 287 -13.75 -0.17 -17.07
CA GLU A 287 -14.76 -0.83 -16.25
C GLU A 287 -15.99 0.07 -16.08
N GLU A 288 -17.15 -0.54 -15.88
CA GLU A 288 -18.39 0.16 -15.55
C GLU A 288 -18.44 0.54 -14.06
N LEU A 289 -19.23 1.56 -13.70
CA LEU A 289 -19.38 2.02 -12.32
C LEU A 289 -19.83 0.91 -11.35
N ALA A 290 -20.59 -0.07 -11.82
CA ALA A 290 -21.03 -1.20 -11.01
C ALA A 290 -19.87 -2.11 -10.54
N GLU A 291 -18.77 -2.13 -11.29
CA GLU A 291 -17.58 -2.95 -11.01
C GLU A 291 -16.33 -2.07 -10.90
N PHE A 292 -16.50 -0.81 -10.48
CA PHE A 292 -15.43 0.18 -10.49
C PHE A 292 -14.24 -0.30 -9.62
N PRO A 293 -13.00 -0.32 -10.16
CA PRO A 293 -11.88 -0.96 -9.47
C PRO A 293 -11.47 -0.26 -8.17
N ALA A 294 -11.56 1.08 -8.13
CA ALA A 294 -11.15 1.86 -6.98
C ALA A 294 -11.97 1.55 -5.70
N SER A 295 -11.42 1.90 -4.55
CA SER A 295 -12.12 1.86 -3.28
C SER A 295 -13.32 2.83 -3.28
N GLU A 296 -14.44 2.46 -2.67
CA GLU A 296 -15.65 3.31 -2.66
C GLU A 296 -15.35 4.65 -1.98
N LYS A 297 -14.49 4.60 -0.95
CA LYS A 297 -13.97 5.77 -0.25
C LYS A 297 -13.19 6.70 -1.17
N GLU A 298 -12.28 6.17 -1.98
CA GLU A 298 -11.48 6.97 -2.93
C GLU A 298 -12.33 7.52 -4.06
N PHE A 299 -13.21 6.70 -4.63
CA PHE A 299 -14.17 7.11 -5.65
C PHE A 299 -15.03 8.29 -5.16
N THR A 300 -15.67 8.14 -3.98
CA THR A 300 -16.55 9.17 -3.41
C THR A 300 -15.80 10.45 -3.07
N SER A 301 -14.58 10.34 -2.52
CA SER A 301 -13.74 11.50 -2.21
C SER A 301 -13.35 12.25 -3.48
N THR A 302 -12.97 11.53 -4.53
CA THR A 302 -12.59 12.08 -5.84
C THR A 302 -13.78 12.77 -6.51
N GLN A 303 -14.97 12.17 -6.45
CA GLN A 303 -16.20 12.79 -6.95
C GLN A 303 -16.57 14.06 -6.17
N ALA A 304 -16.41 14.06 -4.84
CA ALA A 304 -16.66 15.23 -4.00
C ALA A 304 -15.71 16.41 -4.32
N LEU A 305 -14.51 16.13 -4.85
CA LEU A 305 -13.58 17.15 -5.35
C LEU A 305 -13.98 17.72 -6.74
N GLY A 306 -15.03 17.19 -7.37
CA GLY A 306 -15.55 17.66 -8.65
C GLY A 306 -14.86 17.07 -9.88
N VAL A 307 -14.29 15.87 -9.76
CA VAL A 307 -13.73 15.12 -10.90
C VAL A 307 -14.88 14.51 -11.71
N SER A 308 -14.82 14.64 -13.04
CA SER A 308 -15.74 13.94 -13.94
C SER A 308 -15.24 12.51 -14.16
N ILE A 309 -16.10 11.51 -13.97
CA ILE A 309 -15.76 10.11 -14.20
C ILE A 309 -16.68 9.58 -15.31
N ILE A 310 -16.06 8.96 -16.31
CA ILE A 310 -16.70 8.32 -17.45
C ILE A 310 -16.25 6.86 -17.43
N ASP A 311 -17.20 5.94 -17.43
CA ASP A 311 -16.98 4.50 -17.27
C ASP A 311 -17.35 3.73 -18.55
N GLY A 312 -16.86 2.50 -18.69
CA GLY A 312 -17.20 1.65 -19.84
C GLY A 312 -16.53 2.04 -21.16
N PHE A 313 -15.46 2.85 -21.17
CA PHE A 313 -14.78 3.32 -22.39
C PHE A 313 -13.31 2.92 -22.45
N THR A 314 -12.84 2.55 -23.64
CA THR A 314 -11.43 2.21 -23.88
C THR A 314 -10.85 3.09 -25.00
N PRO A 315 -9.61 3.59 -24.86
CA PRO A 315 -9.02 4.46 -25.88
C PRO A 315 -8.68 3.64 -27.13
N VAL A 316 -9.01 4.18 -28.31
CA VAL A 316 -8.81 3.54 -29.61
C VAL A 316 -7.94 4.35 -30.57
N ALA A 317 -7.87 5.67 -30.39
CA ALA A 317 -7.01 6.55 -31.17
C ALA A 317 -6.51 7.72 -30.33
N VAL A 318 -5.32 8.22 -30.64
CA VAL A 318 -4.78 9.47 -30.09
C VAL A 318 -4.23 10.33 -31.22
N SER A 319 -4.51 11.62 -31.17
CA SER A 319 -4.00 12.61 -32.12
C SER A 319 -3.63 13.88 -31.37
N GLY A 320 -2.33 14.11 -31.17
CA GLY A 320 -1.83 15.17 -30.30
C GLY A 320 -2.31 14.97 -28.87
N ASN A 321 -3.17 15.87 -28.40
CA ASN A 321 -3.75 15.89 -27.06
C ASN A 321 -5.24 15.46 -27.03
N LYS A 322 -5.72 14.88 -28.14
CA LYS A 322 -7.08 14.35 -28.28
C LYS A 322 -7.07 12.83 -28.24
N VAL A 323 -7.95 12.26 -27.43
CA VAL A 323 -8.12 10.81 -27.31
C VAL A 323 -9.55 10.45 -27.71
N THR A 324 -9.68 9.52 -28.64
CA THR A 324 -10.95 8.92 -29.03
C THR A 324 -11.11 7.59 -28.32
N PHE A 325 -12.31 7.35 -27.78
CA PHE A 325 -12.65 6.15 -27.04
C PHE A 325 -13.90 5.50 -27.62
N HIS A 326 -13.96 4.18 -27.55
CA HIS A 326 -15.15 3.39 -27.85
C HIS A 326 -15.71 2.77 -26.58
N HIS A 327 -17.04 2.71 -26.50
CA HIS A 327 -17.71 2.02 -25.42
C HIS A 327 -17.43 0.52 -25.54
N VAL A 328 -17.08 -0.13 -24.44
CA VAL A 328 -16.64 -1.53 -24.44
C VAL A 328 -17.74 -2.48 -24.92
N LEU A 329 -19.01 -2.15 -24.63
CA LEU A 329 -20.17 -3.01 -24.95
C LEU A 329 -21.11 -2.45 -26.04
N HIS A 330 -20.96 -1.19 -26.45
CA HIS A 330 -21.94 -0.49 -27.26
C HIS A 330 -21.26 0.30 -28.37
N SER A 331 -22.01 0.75 -29.37
CA SER A 331 -21.48 1.56 -30.47
C SER A 331 -21.23 3.03 -30.09
N GLY A 332 -21.05 3.32 -28.81
CA GLY A 332 -20.79 4.67 -28.31
C GLY A 332 -19.36 5.09 -28.62
N GLU A 333 -19.19 6.31 -29.12
CA GLU A 333 -17.89 6.93 -29.34
C GLU A 333 -17.86 8.27 -28.62
N LEU A 334 -16.73 8.56 -27.98
CA LEU A 334 -16.45 9.88 -27.41
C LEU A 334 -15.03 10.30 -27.76
N THR A 335 -14.83 11.60 -27.93
CA THR A 335 -13.50 12.18 -28.10
C THR A 335 -13.33 13.28 -27.07
N LEU A 336 -12.23 13.22 -26.32
CA LEU A 336 -11.89 14.19 -25.29
C LEU A 336 -10.54 14.83 -25.60
N GLU A 337 -10.42 16.10 -25.27
CA GLU A 337 -9.20 16.88 -25.39
C GLU A 337 -8.79 17.39 -24.01
N ALA A 338 -7.52 17.25 -23.65
CA ALA A 338 -6.96 17.79 -22.42
C ALA A 338 -5.56 18.37 -22.66
N GLU A 339 -5.09 19.24 -21.78
CA GLU A 339 -3.72 19.76 -21.86
C GLU A 339 -2.68 18.69 -21.47
N ASN A 340 -3.04 17.81 -20.54
CA ASN A 340 -2.21 16.67 -20.13
C ASN A 340 -3.02 15.37 -20.13
N ILE A 341 -2.41 14.28 -20.59
CA ILE A 341 -2.97 12.93 -20.53
C ILE A 341 -2.15 12.12 -19.51
N ILE A 342 -2.82 11.45 -18.57
CA ILE A 342 -2.14 10.65 -17.55
C ILE A 342 -2.60 9.19 -17.64
N LEU A 343 -1.64 8.28 -17.85
CA LEU A 343 -1.90 6.85 -17.97
C LEU A 343 -1.84 6.16 -16.59
N ALA A 344 -2.97 5.67 -16.10
CA ALA A 344 -3.13 4.93 -14.86
C ALA A 344 -3.57 3.48 -15.14
N VAL A 345 -2.84 2.80 -16.04
CA VAL A 345 -3.24 1.53 -16.68
C VAL A 345 -2.57 0.30 -16.09
N GLY A 346 -1.91 0.44 -14.94
CA GLY A 346 -1.25 -0.65 -14.23
C GLY A 346 0.21 -0.35 -13.90
N GLN A 347 0.83 -1.33 -13.26
CA GLN A 347 2.23 -1.28 -12.84
C GLN A 347 2.88 -2.64 -13.11
N HIS A 348 4.20 -2.65 -13.23
CA HIS A 348 5.01 -3.84 -13.41
C HIS A 348 6.29 -3.77 -12.56
N ALA A 349 6.90 -4.93 -12.35
CA ALA A 349 8.14 -5.07 -11.60
C ALA A 349 9.32 -5.17 -12.56
N ARG A 350 10.49 -4.63 -12.17
CA ARG A 350 11.76 -4.85 -12.88
C ARG A 350 12.44 -6.11 -12.38
N LEU A 351 11.87 -7.25 -12.74
CA LEU A 351 12.40 -8.57 -12.34
C LEU A 351 13.50 -9.07 -13.29
N ASP A 352 13.62 -8.46 -14.47
CA ASP A 352 14.67 -8.68 -15.46
C ASP A 352 16.08 -8.45 -14.92
N THR A 353 16.24 -7.64 -13.87
CA THR A 353 17.52 -7.48 -13.16
C THR A 353 17.94 -8.71 -12.36
N PHE A 354 17.05 -9.69 -12.18
CA PHE A 354 17.31 -10.95 -11.47
C PHE A 354 17.23 -12.12 -12.44
N ALA A 355 18.28 -12.34 -13.24
CA ALA A 355 18.31 -13.37 -14.28
C ALA A 355 18.00 -14.80 -13.78
N GLU A 356 18.24 -15.07 -12.49
CA GLU A 356 17.98 -16.37 -11.85
C GLU A 356 16.50 -16.58 -11.47
N ILE A 357 15.67 -15.53 -11.51
CA ILE A 357 14.27 -15.56 -11.06
C ILE A 357 13.34 -15.72 -12.26
N LYS A 358 12.55 -16.80 -12.24
CA LYS A 358 11.49 -17.00 -13.22
C LYS A 358 10.26 -16.21 -12.80
N ALA A 359 9.88 -15.24 -13.63
CA ALA A 359 8.65 -14.49 -13.47
C ALA A 359 7.76 -14.67 -14.70
N GLN A 360 6.46 -14.78 -14.47
CA GLN A 360 5.44 -14.78 -15.50
C GLN A 360 4.48 -13.64 -15.24
N HIS A 361 4.27 -12.76 -16.24
CA HIS A 361 3.36 -11.62 -16.11
C HIS A 361 3.62 -10.76 -14.86
N ASN A 362 4.89 -10.45 -14.57
CA ASN A 362 5.34 -9.67 -13.40
C ASN A 362 5.12 -10.34 -12.03
N ILE A 363 4.81 -11.63 -12.01
CA ILE A 363 4.62 -12.43 -10.80
C ILE A 363 5.71 -13.51 -10.72
N ILE A 364 6.32 -13.64 -9.55
CA ILE A 364 7.23 -14.73 -9.22
C ILE A 364 6.38 -15.92 -8.78
N ASP A 365 6.58 -17.05 -9.45
CA ASP A 365 5.97 -18.31 -9.04
C ASP A 365 6.61 -18.79 -7.74
N THR A 366 5.78 -19.08 -6.74
CA THR A 366 6.24 -19.54 -5.44
C THR A 366 5.39 -20.70 -4.91
N HIS A 367 6.02 -21.57 -4.13
CA HIS A 367 5.34 -22.55 -3.29
C HIS A 367 5.58 -22.16 -1.83
N ASN A 368 4.52 -21.78 -1.11
CA ASN A 368 4.63 -21.26 0.25
C ASN A 368 5.67 -20.13 0.38
N TYR A 369 5.59 -19.14 -0.51
CA TYR A 369 6.53 -18.01 -0.63
C TYR A 369 7.96 -18.36 -1.05
N GLN A 370 8.33 -19.64 -1.13
CA GLN A 370 9.64 -20.09 -1.60
C GLN A 370 9.65 -20.19 -3.13
N THR A 371 10.74 -19.76 -3.76
CA THR A 371 10.92 -19.87 -5.22
C THR A 371 11.50 -21.25 -5.61
N ASP A 372 11.78 -21.46 -6.90
CA ASP A 372 12.54 -22.63 -7.37
C ASP A 372 13.93 -22.72 -6.72
N ASP A 373 14.49 -21.60 -6.28
CA ASP A 373 15.71 -21.57 -5.48
C ASP A 373 15.35 -21.67 -3.99
N PRO A 374 15.82 -22.71 -3.27
CA PRO A 374 15.42 -22.96 -1.90
C PRO A 374 15.90 -21.88 -0.92
N ALA A 375 16.93 -21.09 -1.26
CA ALA A 375 17.40 -20.00 -0.41
C ALA A 375 16.61 -18.70 -0.64
N ILE A 376 15.74 -18.64 -1.66
CA ILE A 376 15.07 -17.41 -2.09
C ILE A 376 13.56 -17.53 -1.92
N PHE A 377 13.00 -16.50 -1.29
CA PHE A 377 11.57 -16.33 -1.06
C PHE A 377 11.09 -15.04 -1.71
N ALA A 378 9.80 -14.92 -2.00
CA ALA A 378 9.20 -13.71 -2.54
C ALA A 378 7.85 -13.39 -1.86
N ALA A 379 7.56 -12.11 -1.67
CA ALA A 379 6.31 -11.63 -1.06
C ALA A 379 5.90 -10.23 -1.55
N GLY A 380 4.69 -9.79 -1.20
CA GLY A 380 4.14 -8.50 -1.60
C GLY A 380 3.62 -8.48 -3.04
N ASP A 381 3.77 -7.36 -3.73
CA ASP A 381 3.13 -7.17 -5.04
C ASP A 381 3.71 -8.05 -6.16
N ILE A 382 4.88 -8.65 -5.95
CA ILE A 382 5.52 -9.54 -6.93
C ILE A 382 5.05 -11.00 -6.81
N VAL A 383 4.13 -11.32 -5.90
CA VAL A 383 3.48 -12.64 -5.83
C VAL A 383 1.98 -12.53 -6.12
N LYS A 384 1.34 -13.66 -6.43
CA LYS A 384 -0.10 -13.72 -6.68
C LYS A 384 -0.87 -13.29 -5.43
N GLY A 385 -1.77 -12.31 -5.58
CA GLY A 385 -2.56 -11.79 -4.47
C GLY A 385 -3.09 -10.38 -4.72
N ASP A 386 -3.80 -9.86 -3.73
CA ASP A 386 -4.26 -8.47 -3.69
C ASP A 386 -3.05 -7.51 -3.53
N LYS A 387 -3.17 -6.30 -4.06
CA LYS A 387 -2.10 -5.27 -4.11
C LYS A 387 -2.33 -4.16 -3.08
N THR A 388 -3.12 -4.44 -2.05
CA THR A 388 -3.33 -3.53 -0.93
C THR A 388 -2.17 -3.60 0.07
N VAL A 389 -1.88 -2.49 0.75
CA VAL A 389 -0.82 -2.40 1.77
C VAL A 389 -0.97 -3.47 2.85
N VAL A 390 -2.20 -3.71 3.31
CA VAL A 390 -2.48 -4.72 4.35
C VAL A 390 -2.28 -6.15 3.85
N TYR A 391 -2.44 -6.40 2.55
CA TYR A 391 -2.11 -7.69 1.95
C TYR A 391 -0.59 -7.88 1.80
N ALA A 392 0.14 -6.80 1.49
CA ALA A 392 1.60 -6.82 1.54
C ALA A 392 2.12 -7.09 2.98
N VAL A 393 1.48 -6.51 4.00
CA VAL A 393 1.73 -6.87 5.42
C VAL A 393 1.46 -8.35 5.66
N LYS A 394 0.31 -8.88 5.24
CA LYS A 394 -0.02 -10.31 5.34
C LYS A 394 1.09 -11.19 4.74
N THR A 395 1.41 -10.98 3.47
CA THR A 395 2.39 -11.80 2.75
C THR A 395 3.80 -11.68 3.33
N GLY A 396 4.22 -10.49 3.79
CA GLY A 396 5.49 -10.32 4.48
C GLY A 396 5.57 -11.14 5.78
N LYS A 397 4.49 -11.15 6.57
CA LYS A 397 4.40 -11.95 7.79
C LYS A 397 4.44 -13.45 7.50
N GLU A 398 3.65 -13.91 6.53
CA GLU A 398 3.59 -15.33 6.16
C GLU A 398 4.91 -15.81 5.53
N ALA A 399 5.56 -14.99 4.70
CA ALA A 399 6.87 -15.30 4.14
C ALA A 399 7.96 -15.38 5.22
N ALA A 400 7.93 -14.50 6.22
CA ALA A 400 8.83 -14.58 7.37
C ALA A 400 8.66 -15.90 8.15
N GLN A 401 7.41 -16.37 8.32
CA GLN A 401 7.13 -17.66 8.93
C GLN A 401 7.61 -18.83 8.07
N ALA A 402 7.42 -18.76 6.75
CA ALA A 402 7.91 -19.78 5.82
C ALA A 402 9.45 -19.89 5.84
N ILE A 403 10.16 -18.75 5.85
CA ILE A 403 11.61 -18.70 6.01
C ILE A 403 12.03 -19.34 7.34
N HIS A 404 11.35 -18.99 8.43
CA HIS A 404 11.68 -19.56 9.73
C HIS A 404 11.51 -21.08 9.74
N HIS A 405 10.40 -21.60 9.22
CA HIS A 405 10.14 -23.03 9.14
C HIS A 405 11.22 -23.75 8.32
N TYR A 406 11.53 -23.24 7.12
CA TYR A 406 12.60 -23.77 6.27
C TYR A 406 13.96 -23.85 6.99
N LEU A 407 14.33 -22.78 7.72
CA LEU A 407 15.62 -22.70 8.41
C LEU A 407 15.70 -23.58 9.66
N GLU A 408 14.59 -23.88 10.33
CA GLU A 408 14.55 -24.79 11.49
C GLU A 408 14.55 -26.27 11.06
N GLU A 409 13.83 -26.61 9.99
CA GLU A 409 13.86 -27.96 9.43
C GLU A 409 15.24 -28.30 8.88
N ALA A 410 15.89 -27.36 8.19
CA ALA A 410 17.26 -27.52 7.70
C ALA A 410 18.30 -27.68 8.83
N CYS A 411 18.00 -27.24 10.05
CA CYS A 411 18.87 -27.46 11.23
C CYS A 411 18.62 -28.80 11.94
N SER A 412 17.54 -29.50 11.61
CA SER A 412 17.14 -30.76 12.25
C SER A 412 17.60 -32.02 11.48
N CYS A 413 18.22 -31.83 10.32
CA CYS A 413 18.88 -32.83 9.49
C CYS A 413 20.40 -32.70 9.64
#